data_AF-A0A2V9YUF0-F1
#
_entry.id   AF-A0A2V9YUF0-F1
#
_cell.length_a   1.000
_cell.length_b   1.000
_cell.length_c   1.000
_cell.angle_alpha   90.00
_cell.angle_beta   90.00
_cell.angle_gamma   90.00
#
_symmetry.space_group_name_H-M   'P 1'
#
loop_
_entity.id
_entity.type
_entity.pdbx_description
1 polymer ?
#
loop_
_entity_poly.entity_id
_entity_poly.type
_entity_poly.pdbx_seq_one_letter_code
_entity_poly.pdbx_strand_id
1 'polypeptide(L)'
;MSKFAGGLSIGLVWILVFLLPVVTVLAAGQAPSAPGFGARERIARAVDRVLKAGLQAKIPPHVSEMLRISADLKECPVAQRFERSGKLVRGFNVSITDKNNIVLFVANEATNEQTYYLTSGLGGLGRVVAAREGTGHVLRVTAREKAAFERELKFWLDRIVPARTSK
;
A
#
# COMPACT_ATOMS: atom_id res chain seq x y z
N MET A 1 38.94 -5.09 -81.13
CA MET A 1 37.83 -4.71 -80.23
C MET A 1 38.33 -4.81 -78.79
N SER A 2 38.13 -3.74 -78.00
CA SER A 2 38.37 -3.52 -76.54
C SER A 2 39.62 -4.12 -75.89
N LYS A 3 40.67 -3.35 -75.57
CA LYS A 3 40.84 -2.45 -74.39
C LYS A 3 40.53 -3.14 -73.05
N PHE A 4 41.54 -3.33 -72.19
CA PHE A 4 41.86 -2.39 -71.10
C PHE A 4 43.18 -2.79 -70.41
N ALA A 5 44.10 -1.81 -70.37
CA ALA A 5 45.27 -1.75 -69.52
C ALA A 5 44.89 -1.05 -68.20
N GLY A 6 45.74 -1.21 -67.18
CA GLY A 6 45.83 -0.22 -66.10
C GLY A 6 45.95 -0.85 -64.72
N GLY A 7 47.16 -0.88 -64.19
CA GLY A 7 47.45 -1.22 -62.81
C GLY A 7 47.63 0.01 -61.91
N LEU A 8 47.97 -0.34 -60.66
CA LEU A 8 48.63 0.42 -59.58
C LEU A 8 47.81 1.30 -58.60
N SER A 9 48.10 1.01 -57.33
CA SER A 9 48.37 1.93 -56.21
C SER A 9 47.31 2.16 -55.12
N ILE A 10 47.53 1.43 -54.01
CA ILE A 10 47.63 1.85 -52.59
C ILE A 10 46.86 3.10 -52.16
N GLY A 11 45.90 2.89 -51.24
CA GLY A 11 45.30 3.94 -50.42
C GLY A 11 44.78 3.35 -49.10
N LEU A 12 45.59 3.48 -48.05
CA LEU A 12 45.32 3.11 -46.67
C LEU A 12 44.24 4.05 -46.09
N VAL A 13 43.06 3.54 -45.73
CA VAL A 13 42.06 4.31 -44.97
C VAL A 13 41.69 3.53 -43.72
N TRP A 14 42.16 4.04 -42.58
CA TRP A 14 41.74 3.63 -41.24
C TRP A 14 40.29 4.03 -41.02
N ILE A 15 39.39 3.06 -40.87
CA ILE A 15 38.04 3.32 -40.34
C ILE A 15 37.96 2.72 -38.95
N LEU A 16 38.19 3.60 -37.98
CA LEU A 16 38.02 3.39 -36.56
C LEU A 16 36.52 3.19 -36.27
N VAL A 17 36.10 1.94 -36.05
CA VAL A 17 34.73 1.63 -35.63
C VAL A 17 34.59 1.95 -34.14
N PHE A 18 33.98 3.08 -33.83
CA PHE A 18 33.50 3.42 -32.49
C PHE A 18 32.32 2.49 -32.13
N LEU A 19 32.59 1.42 -31.37
CA LEU A 19 31.56 0.62 -30.70
C LEU A 19 31.04 1.40 -29.49
N LEU A 20 29.88 2.03 -29.64
CA LEU A 20 29.10 2.63 -28.56
C LEU A 20 28.64 1.53 -27.57
N PRO A 21 28.90 1.65 -26.26
CA PRO A 21 28.24 0.79 -25.28
C PRO A 21 26.79 1.26 -25.13
N VAL A 22 25.86 0.45 -25.65
CA VAL A 22 24.43 0.56 -25.30
C VAL A 22 24.30 0.18 -23.83
N VAL A 23 24.31 1.17 -22.95
CA VAL A 23 23.96 0.99 -21.53
C VAL A 23 22.45 0.76 -21.47
N THR A 24 22.06 -0.51 -21.45
CA THR A 24 20.70 -0.90 -21.10
C THR A 24 20.50 -0.64 -19.60
N VAL A 25 19.87 0.49 -19.28
CA VAL A 25 19.37 0.74 -17.92
C VAL A 25 18.20 -0.21 -17.70
N LEU A 26 18.48 -1.35 -17.08
CA LEU A 26 17.47 -2.26 -16.57
C LEU A 26 16.77 -1.54 -15.41
N ALA A 27 15.68 -0.84 -15.72
CA ALA A 27 14.75 -0.36 -14.71
C ALA A 27 14.10 -1.59 -14.07
N ALA A 28 14.74 -2.11 -13.01
CA ALA A 28 14.17 -3.14 -12.16
C ALA A 28 12.86 -2.58 -11.58
N GLY A 29 11.75 -2.99 -12.17
CA GLY A 29 10.42 -2.74 -11.63
C GLY A 29 10.41 -3.24 -10.20
N GLN A 30 10.26 -2.32 -9.25
CA GLN A 30 10.11 -2.67 -7.84
C GLN A 30 8.83 -3.50 -7.71
N ALA A 31 9.00 -4.80 -7.58
CA ALA A 31 7.93 -5.70 -7.15
C ALA A 31 7.39 -5.18 -5.80
N PRO A 32 6.09 -5.33 -5.51
CA PRO A 32 5.51 -4.91 -4.24
C PRO A 32 6.29 -5.56 -3.10
N SER A 33 7.05 -4.76 -2.35
CA SER A 33 7.86 -5.27 -1.25
C SER A 33 6.92 -5.68 -0.13
N ALA A 34 6.70 -6.98 0.03
CA ALA A 34 5.97 -7.50 1.17
C ALA A 34 6.66 -7.01 2.46
N PRO A 35 5.91 -6.60 3.49
CA PRO A 35 6.51 -6.14 4.72
C PRO A 35 7.49 -7.18 5.27
N GLY A 36 8.67 -6.72 5.68
CA GLY A 36 9.70 -7.59 6.28
C GLY A 36 9.16 -8.32 7.52
N PHE A 37 9.77 -9.43 7.89
CA PHE A 37 9.32 -10.30 8.99
C PHE A 37 8.99 -9.51 10.28
N GLY A 38 9.84 -8.54 10.66
CA GLY A 38 9.61 -7.68 11.83
C GLY A 38 8.37 -6.79 11.73
N ALA A 39 7.98 -6.33 10.54
CA ALA A 39 6.76 -5.56 10.35
C ALA A 39 5.51 -6.44 10.53
N ARG A 40 5.53 -7.68 10.02
CA ARG A 40 4.42 -8.64 10.21
C ARG A 40 4.21 -8.98 11.67
N GLU A 41 5.29 -9.20 12.41
CA GLU A 41 5.23 -9.47 13.85
C GLU A 41 4.67 -8.27 14.64
N ARG A 42 5.03 -7.05 14.26
CA ARG A 42 4.43 -5.83 14.85
C ARG A 42 2.94 -5.74 14.58
N ILE A 43 2.49 -6.08 13.38
CA ILE A 43 1.06 -6.10 13.03
C ILE A 43 0.32 -7.15 13.86
N ALA A 44 0.84 -8.37 13.94
CA ALA A 44 0.23 -9.43 14.76
C ALA A 44 0.06 -9.00 16.22
N ARG A 45 1.10 -8.40 16.82
CA ARG A 45 1.01 -7.86 18.18
C ARG A 45 0.01 -6.70 18.31
N ALA A 46 -0.11 -5.87 17.27
CA ALA A 46 -1.09 -4.78 17.28
C ALA A 46 -2.52 -5.33 17.24
N VAL A 47 -2.76 -6.33 16.39
CA VAL A 47 -4.01 -7.08 16.30
C VAL A 47 -4.39 -7.67 17.65
N ASP A 48 -3.48 -8.40 18.30
CA ASP A 48 -3.75 -9.02 19.60
C ASP A 48 -4.08 -7.98 20.69
N ARG A 49 -3.34 -6.85 20.71
CA ARG A 49 -3.60 -5.76 21.66
C ARG A 49 -4.97 -5.12 21.43
N VAL A 50 -5.36 -4.90 20.18
CA VAL A 50 -6.66 -4.29 19.85
C VAL A 50 -7.79 -5.27 20.12
N LEU A 51 -7.66 -6.55 19.80
CA LEU A 51 -8.67 -7.55 20.15
C LEU A 51 -8.87 -7.69 21.66
N LYS A 52 -7.80 -7.57 22.45
CA LYS A 52 -7.85 -7.71 23.91
C LYS A 52 -8.43 -6.49 24.62
N ALA A 53 -8.12 -5.29 24.16
CA ALA A 53 -8.38 -4.04 24.90
C ALA A 53 -9.07 -2.94 24.08
N GLY A 54 -9.42 -3.21 22.83
CA GLY A 54 -10.16 -2.28 21.97
C GLY A 54 -11.62 -2.19 22.37
N LEU A 55 -12.25 -1.09 21.97
CA LEU A 55 -13.68 -0.87 22.10
C LEU A 55 -14.43 -1.76 21.10
N GLN A 56 -15.59 -2.27 21.50
CA GLN A 56 -16.45 -2.99 20.56
C GLN A 56 -17.16 -1.98 19.65
N ALA A 57 -17.01 -2.15 18.34
CA ALA A 57 -17.65 -1.31 17.34
C ALA A 57 -18.16 -2.16 16.16
N LYS A 58 -18.77 -1.49 15.19
CA LYS A 58 -19.28 -2.13 13.97
C LYS A 58 -18.88 -1.33 12.75
N ILE A 59 -18.43 -2.01 11.71
CA ILE A 59 -18.31 -1.43 10.36
C ILE A 59 -19.69 -1.51 9.71
N PRO A 60 -20.23 -0.38 9.20
CA PRO A 60 -21.53 -0.36 8.55
C PRO A 60 -21.61 -1.32 7.35
N PRO A 61 -22.81 -1.87 7.05
CA PRO A 61 -23.00 -2.87 5.99
C PRO A 61 -22.40 -2.48 4.63
N HIS A 62 -22.68 -1.26 4.16
CA HIS A 62 -22.22 -0.76 2.88
C HIS A 62 -20.68 -0.68 2.80
N VAL A 63 -20.01 -0.30 3.90
CA VAL A 63 -18.55 -0.28 3.97
C VAL A 63 -17.99 -1.70 4.00
N SER A 64 -18.60 -2.59 4.77
CA SER A 64 -18.17 -4.00 4.87
C SER A 64 -18.24 -4.71 3.52
N GLU A 65 -19.31 -4.49 2.77
CA GLU A 65 -19.50 -5.03 1.42
C GLU A 65 -18.48 -4.45 0.44
N MET A 66 -18.32 -3.12 0.39
CA MET A 66 -17.35 -2.49 -0.50
C MET A 66 -15.91 -2.96 -0.22
N LEU A 67 -15.56 -3.14 1.05
CA LEU A 67 -14.27 -3.70 1.48
C LEU A 67 -14.15 -5.20 1.22
N ARG A 68 -15.25 -5.91 0.91
CA ARG A 68 -15.33 -7.38 0.76
C ARG A 68 -14.96 -8.15 2.01
N ILE A 69 -15.33 -7.61 3.18
CA ILE A 69 -15.18 -8.31 4.47
C ILE A 69 -16.39 -9.24 4.70
N SER A 70 -17.58 -8.79 4.32
CA SER A 70 -18.81 -9.58 4.33
C SER A 70 -19.47 -9.52 2.96
N ALA A 71 -19.90 -10.68 2.45
CA ALA A 71 -20.59 -10.79 1.16
C ALA A 71 -22.10 -10.44 1.26
N ASP A 72 -22.69 -10.45 2.46
CA ASP A 72 -24.14 -10.45 2.64
C ASP A 72 -24.71 -9.10 3.11
N LEU A 73 -24.05 -7.96 2.86
CA LEU A 73 -24.49 -6.65 3.37
C LEU A 73 -24.76 -6.68 4.90
N LYS A 74 -23.88 -7.33 5.66
CA LYS A 74 -23.98 -7.41 7.12
C LYS A 74 -23.05 -6.43 7.79
N GLU A 75 -23.45 -5.98 8.98
CA GLU A 75 -22.53 -5.29 9.88
C GLU A 75 -21.35 -6.22 10.18
N CYS A 76 -20.13 -5.68 10.14
CA CYS A 76 -18.94 -6.43 10.57
C CYS A 76 -18.56 -5.98 11.98
N PRO A 77 -18.73 -6.84 13.02
CA PRO A 77 -18.28 -6.52 14.36
C PRO A 77 -16.75 -6.46 14.40
N VAL A 78 -16.22 -5.43 15.06
CA VAL A 78 -14.79 -5.17 15.15
C VAL A 78 -14.39 -4.77 16.56
N ALA A 79 -13.19 -5.16 16.97
CA ALA A 79 -12.48 -4.49 18.05
C ALA A 79 -11.77 -3.25 17.47
N GLN A 80 -11.95 -2.11 18.10
CA GLN A 80 -11.54 -0.81 17.58
C GLN A 80 -10.66 -0.05 18.57
N ARG A 81 -9.61 0.57 18.04
CA ARG A 81 -8.91 1.67 18.70
C ARG A 81 -9.00 2.90 17.80
N PHE A 82 -9.24 4.08 18.36
CA PHE A 82 -9.30 5.31 17.59
C PHE A 82 -8.55 6.45 18.27
N GLU A 83 -8.11 7.43 17.50
CA GLU A 83 -7.47 8.66 17.96
C GLU A 83 -8.14 9.84 17.27
N ARG A 84 -8.55 10.85 18.04
CA ARG A 84 -9.09 12.11 17.53
C ARG A 84 -8.07 13.21 17.74
N SER A 85 -7.77 13.96 16.69
CA SER A 85 -6.94 15.16 16.71
C SER A 85 -7.67 16.28 15.99
N GLY A 86 -8.32 17.16 16.76
CA GLY A 86 -9.25 18.14 16.21
C GLY A 86 -10.37 17.46 15.42
N LYS A 87 -10.54 17.83 14.15
CA LYS A 87 -11.54 17.28 13.22
C LYS A 87 -11.08 16.01 12.49
N LEU A 88 -9.86 15.54 12.76
CA LEU A 88 -9.32 14.34 12.14
C LEU A 88 -9.44 13.17 13.11
N VAL A 89 -10.20 12.16 12.72
CA VAL A 89 -10.35 10.90 13.45
C VAL A 89 -9.65 9.80 12.66
N ARG A 90 -8.85 9.01 13.36
CA ARG A 90 -8.21 7.81 12.83
C ARG A 90 -8.71 6.61 13.60
N GLY A 91 -8.80 5.45 12.99
CA GLY A 91 -8.98 4.22 13.74
C GLY A 91 -8.35 3.00 13.12
N PHE A 92 -8.07 2.05 14.00
CA PHE A 92 -7.57 0.73 13.74
C PHE A 92 -8.61 -0.27 14.20
N ASN A 93 -9.25 -0.93 13.24
CA ASN A 93 -10.29 -1.92 13.47
C ASN A 93 -9.75 -3.30 13.13
N VAL A 94 -10.07 -4.28 13.96
CA VAL A 94 -9.81 -5.70 13.70
C VAL A 94 -11.13 -6.43 13.73
N SER A 95 -11.45 -7.17 12.66
CA SER A 95 -12.63 -8.03 12.66
C SER A 95 -12.54 -9.11 13.73
N ILE A 96 -13.63 -9.29 14.46
CA ILE A 96 -13.76 -10.30 15.51
C ILE A 96 -13.87 -11.69 14.87
N THR A 97 -14.55 -11.78 13.72
CA THR A 97 -14.82 -13.04 13.02
C THR A 97 -13.61 -13.52 12.23
N ASP A 98 -12.82 -12.61 11.66
CA ASP A 98 -11.59 -12.94 10.92
C ASP A 98 -10.50 -11.91 11.21
N LYS A 99 -9.51 -12.32 12.01
CA LYS A 99 -8.42 -11.45 12.45
C LYS A 99 -7.49 -10.99 11.31
N ASN A 100 -7.60 -11.61 10.13
CA ASN A 100 -6.89 -11.15 8.93
C ASN A 100 -7.59 -9.98 8.24
N ASN A 101 -8.79 -9.59 8.66
CA ASN A 101 -9.46 -8.38 8.18
C ASN A 101 -9.20 -7.23 9.14
N ILE A 102 -8.20 -6.42 8.79
CA ILE A 102 -7.80 -5.21 9.52
C ILE A 102 -8.22 -4.01 8.69
N VAL A 103 -8.98 -3.09 9.28
CA VAL A 103 -9.44 -1.88 8.60
C VAL A 103 -8.88 -0.67 9.31
N LEU A 104 -8.05 0.10 8.61
CA LEU A 104 -7.66 1.43 9.04
C LEU A 104 -8.67 2.42 8.47
N PHE A 105 -9.11 3.41 9.24
CA PHE A 105 -9.91 4.50 8.70
C PHE A 105 -9.37 5.86 9.10
N VAL A 106 -9.57 6.83 8.22
CA VAL A 106 -9.28 8.25 8.44
C VAL A 106 -10.51 9.03 8.06
N ALA A 107 -11.09 9.77 9.01
CA ALA A 107 -12.25 10.63 8.81
C ALA A 107 -11.88 12.08 9.07
N ASN A 108 -12.15 12.95 8.10
CA ASN A 108 -12.08 14.39 8.26
C ASN A 108 -13.49 14.95 8.45
N GLU A 109 -13.83 15.27 9.69
CA GLU A 109 -15.14 15.81 10.06
C GLU A 109 -15.36 17.23 9.50
N ALA A 110 -14.31 17.93 9.03
CA ALA A 110 -14.45 19.24 8.39
C ALA A 110 -15.01 19.14 6.96
N THR A 111 -14.58 18.12 6.22
CA THR A 111 -14.98 17.90 4.82
C THR A 111 -16.03 16.79 4.68
N ASN A 112 -16.36 16.10 5.78
CA ASN A 112 -17.20 14.91 5.80
C ASN A 112 -16.69 13.82 4.84
N GLU A 113 -15.37 13.70 4.75
CA GLU A 113 -14.68 12.70 3.94
C GLU A 113 -14.08 11.63 4.85
N GLN A 114 -14.22 10.38 4.44
CA GLN A 114 -13.68 9.22 5.16
C GLN A 114 -13.01 8.28 4.18
N THR A 115 -11.86 7.73 4.56
CA THR A 115 -11.16 6.73 3.77
C THR A 115 -10.90 5.51 4.64
N TYR A 116 -11.22 4.34 4.10
CA TYR A 116 -10.99 3.03 4.71
C TYR A 116 -9.96 2.26 3.91
N TYR A 117 -8.99 1.69 4.59
CA TYR A 117 -7.94 0.84 4.03
C TYR A 117 -8.07 -0.57 4.61
N LEU A 118 -8.31 -1.56 3.76
CA LEU A 118 -8.26 -2.97 4.14
C LEU A 118 -6.83 -3.49 4.03
N THR A 119 -6.35 -4.11 5.09
CA THR A 119 -5.09 -4.85 5.13
C THR A 119 -5.26 -6.17 5.89
N SER A 120 -4.21 -6.98 5.90
CA SER A 120 -4.14 -8.25 6.62
C SER A 120 -2.97 -8.31 7.59
N GLY A 121 -2.85 -9.42 8.33
CA GLY A 121 -1.68 -9.67 9.17
C GLY A 121 -0.34 -9.64 8.42
N LEU A 122 -0.37 -9.76 7.09
CA LEU A 122 0.82 -9.62 6.23
C LEU A 122 1.20 -8.16 5.95
N GLY A 123 0.30 -7.19 6.21
CA GLY A 123 0.53 -5.75 6.11
C GLY A 123 0.45 -5.15 4.70
N GLY A 124 0.03 -5.92 3.70
CA GLY A 124 -0.21 -5.41 2.35
C GLY A 124 -1.54 -4.66 2.25
N LEU A 125 -1.59 -3.59 1.44
CA LEU A 125 -2.84 -2.91 1.12
C LEU A 125 -3.68 -3.77 0.17
N GLY A 126 -4.86 -4.20 0.62
CA GLY A 126 -5.79 -4.99 -0.17
C GLY A 126 -6.79 -4.13 -0.95
N ARG A 127 -7.49 -3.22 -0.28
CA ARG A 127 -8.54 -2.41 -0.88
C ARG A 127 -8.69 -1.05 -0.19
N VAL A 128 -9.16 -0.05 -0.95
CA VAL A 128 -9.45 1.29 -0.45
C VAL A 128 -10.87 1.68 -0.80
N VAL A 129 -11.59 2.23 0.18
CA VAL A 129 -12.92 2.79 0.01
C VAL A 129 -12.89 4.21 0.51
N ALA A 130 -13.33 5.17 -0.32
CA ALA A 130 -13.56 6.54 0.09
C ALA A 130 -15.07 6.75 0.21
N ALA A 131 -15.48 7.43 1.27
CA ALA A 131 -16.84 7.87 1.50
C ALA A 131 -16.86 9.39 1.63
N ARG A 132 -17.75 10.04 0.89
CA ARG A 132 -17.98 11.48 0.97
C ARG A 132 -19.46 11.74 0.97
N GLU A 133 -19.92 12.58 1.90
CA GLU A 133 -21.33 12.97 1.99
C GLU A 133 -22.27 11.74 2.06
N GLY A 134 -21.84 10.69 2.76
CA GLY A 134 -22.59 9.43 2.91
C GLY A 134 -22.53 8.47 1.71
N THR A 135 -21.87 8.84 0.61
CA THR A 135 -21.71 7.98 -0.56
C THR A 135 -20.30 7.38 -0.62
N GLY A 136 -20.24 6.05 -0.60
CA GLY A 136 -19.00 5.29 -0.68
C GLY A 136 -18.65 4.84 -2.10
N HIS A 137 -17.36 4.83 -2.43
CA HIS A 137 -16.84 4.30 -3.69
C HIS A 137 -15.48 3.61 -3.49
N VAL A 138 -15.27 2.52 -4.23
CA VAL A 138 -14.00 1.79 -4.22
C VAL A 138 -12.98 2.55 -5.06
N LEU A 139 -11.81 2.84 -4.47
CA LEU A 139 -10.73 3.51 -5.18
C LEU A 139 -9.82 2.50 -5.88
N ARG A 140 -9.31 2.90 -7.06
CA ARG A 140 -8.19 2.21 -7.69
C ARG A 140 -6.93 2.44 -6.85
N VAL A 141 -6.28 1.37 -6.44
CA VAL A 141 -5.03 1.45 -5.67
C VAL A 141 -3.91 2.00 -6.56
N THR A 142 -3.51 3.24 -6.28
CA THR A 142 -2.36 3.91 -6.91
C THR A 142 -1.21 4.06 -5.91
N ALA A 143 -0.07 4.58 -6.36
CA ALA A 143 1.05 4.89 -5.45
C ALA A 143 0.64 5.88 -4.34
N ARG A 144 -0.27 6.82 -4.63
CA ARG A 144 -0.80 7.77 -3.64
C ARG A 144 -1.49 7.04 -2.48
N GLU A 145 -2.37 6.09 -2.79
CA GLU A 145 -3.11 5.37 -1.76
C GLU A 145 -2.26 4.39 -0.98
N LYS A 146 -1.26 3.76 -1.63
CA LYS A 146 -0.25 2.96 -0.93
C LYS A 146 0.53 3.80 0.07
N ALA A 147 1.02 4.96 -0.33
CA ALA A 147 1.76 5.86 0.55
C ALA A 147 0.90 6.40 1.70
N ALA A 148 -0.38 6.70 1.46
CA ALA A 148 -1.33 7.09 2.49
C ALA A 148 -1.57 5.97 3.52
N PHE A 149 -1.81 4.75 3.02
CA PHE A 149 -1.95 3.55 3.85
C PHE A 149 -0.71 3.29 4.70
N GLU A 150 0.50 3.34 4.12
CA GLU A 150 1.74 3.08 4.85
C GLU A 150 1.97 4.08 5.99
N ARG A 151 1.64 5.37 5.77
CA ARG A 151 1.69 6.38 6.83
C ARG A 151 0.72 6.06 7.96
N GLU A 152 -0.50 5.66 7.63
CA GLU A 152 -1.52 5.33 8.63
C GLU A 152 -1.19 4.04 9.39
N LEU A 153 -0.70 3.01 8.69
CA LEU A 153 -0.25 1.77 9.32
C LEU A 153 0.92 2.06 10.28
N LYS A 154 1.93 2.82 9.85
CA LYS A 154 3.06 3.20 10.70
C LYS A 154 2.60 3.97 11.94
N PHE A 155 1.70 4.95 11.76
CA PHE A 155 1.12 5.72 12.86
C PHE A 155 0.51 4.81 13.93
N TRP A 156 -0.26 3.80 13.54
CA TRP A 156 -0.88 2.86 14.47
C TRP A 156 0.11 1.90 15.11
N LEU A 157 1.02 1.34 14.33
CA LEU A 157 2.02 0.41 14.85
C LEU A 157 2.92 1.08 15.89
N ASP A 158 3.32 2.33 15.66
CA ASP A 158 4.18 3.07 16.60
C ASP A 158 3.45 3.37 17.93
N ARG A 159 2.12 3.49 17.93
CA ARG A 159 1.31 3.76 19.13
C ARG A 159 0.83 2.49 19.85
N ILE A 160 0.43 1.47 19.11
CA ILE A 160 -0.10 0.23 19.69
C ILE A 160 1.05 -0.67 20.13
N VAL A 161 2.14 -0.73 19.35
CA VAL A 161 3.32 -1.56 19.60
C VAL A 161 4.57 -0.68 19.47
N PRO A 162 4.84 0.17 20.47
CA PRO A 162 6.03 1.03 20.46
C PRO A 162 7.27 0.18 20.23
N ALA A 163 8.19 0.67 19.40
CA ALA A 163 9.52 0.08 19.31
C ALA A 163 10.12 0.09 20.72
N ARG A 164 10.74 -1.02 21.15
CA ARG A 164 11.50 -1.01 22.39
C ARG A 164 12.60 0.03 22.24
N THR A 165 12.45 1.17 22.88
CA THR A 165 13.57 2.07 23.12
C THR A 165 14.46 1.36 24.12
N SER A 166 15.62 0.88 23.65
CA SER A 166 16.71 0.53 24.55
C SER A 166 17.02 1.78 25.37
N LYS A 167 16.79 1.71 26.68
CA LYS A 167 17.23 2.72 27.63
C LYS A 167 18.57 2.28 28.21
#